data_AF-A0A1B8QY48-F1
#
_entry.id   AF-A0A1B8QY48-F1
#
_cell.length_a   1.000
_cell.length_b   1.000
_cell.length_c   1.000
_cell.angle_alpha   90.00
_cell.angle_beta   90.00
_cell.angle_gamma   90.00
#
_symmetry.space_group_name_H-M   'P 1'
#
loop_
_entity.id
_entity.type
_entity.pdbx_description
1 polymer ?
#
loop_
_entity_poly.entity_id
_entity_poly.type
_entity_poly.pdbx_seq_one_letter_code
_entity_poly.pdbx_strand_id
1 'polypeptide(L)'
;MKKQTMPTGFSGFAWGIAAFCLPILLWPMASLLSTAFAKNPTLSDFQIDLFSIIFWVYPFVLVLIARLLYKLHQYKPKLAVKLLLLSALIFYIVLVSVCYIGFNA
;
A
#
# COMPACT_ATOMS: atom_id res chain seq x y z
N MET A 1 -19.18 -33.05 25.36
CA MET A 1 -19.30 -31.59 25.11
C MET A 1 -18.29 -31.19 24.05
N LYS A 2 -18.74 -30.66 22.91
CA LYS A 2 -17.87 -30.30 21.77
C LYS A 2 -17.13 -29.01 22.15
N LYS A 3 -15.82 -29.09 22.29
CA LYS A 3 -14.95 -27.95 22.64
C LYS A 3 -15.08 -26.90 21.53
N GLN A 4 -15.86 -25.85 21.77
CA GLN A 4 -15.97 -24.72 20.85
C GLN A 4 -14.62 -24.01 20.84
N THR A 5 -13.80 -24.30 19.84
CA THR A 5 -12.64 -23.47 19.52
C THR A 5 -13.21 -22.12 19.07
N MET A 6 -13.17 -21.13 19.96
CA MET A 6 -13.38 -19.74 19.57
C MET A 6 -12.55 -19.47 18.31
N PRO A 7 -13.11 -18.85 17.25
CA PRO A 7 -12.30 -18.47 16.09
C PRO A 7 -11.19 -17.59 16.64
N THR A 8 -9.94 -18.03 16.52
CA THR A 8 -8.77 -17.30 16.98
C THR A 8 -8.89 -15.88 16.45
N GLY A 9 -9.13 -14.94 17.37
CA GLY A 9 -9.34 -13.54 17.08
C GLY A 9 -8.27 -13.06 16.10
N PHE A 10 -8.70 -12.26 15.11
CA PHE A 10 -7.89 -11.68 14.04
C PHE A 10 -6.39 -11.71 14.35
N SER A 11 -5.68 -12.67 13.74
CA SER A 11 -4.22 -12.79 13.85
C SER A 11 -3.59 -11.42 13.56
N GLY A 12 -2.60 -10.98 14.34
CA GLY A 12 -1.92 -9.69 14.10
C GLY A 12 -1.40 -9.52 12.67
N PHE A 13 -1.21 -10.62 11.95
CA PHE A 13 -0.95 -10.64 10.51
C PHE A 13 -2.11 -10.13 9.64
N ALA A 14 -3.36 -10.46 9.96
CA ALA A 14 -4.53 -9.95 9.25
C ALA A 14 -4.70 -8.45 9.46
N TRP A 15 -4.45 -7.95 10.69
CA TRP A 15 -4.36 -6.53 10.97
C TRP A 15 -3.20 -5.86 10.22
N GLY A 16 -2.05 -6.53 10.13
CA GLY A 16 -0.92 -6.06 9.33
C GLY A 16 -1.26 -5.94 7.84
N ILE A 17 -1.95 -6.93 7.25
CA ILE A 17 -2.43 -6.85 5.87
C ILE A 17 -3.44 -5.71 5.71
N ALA A 18 -4.37 -5.55 6.66
CA ALA A 18 -5.34 -4.45 6.63
C ALA A 18 -4.64 -3.08 6.66
N ALA A 19 -3.64 -2.91 7.53
CA ALA A 19 -2.81 -1.71 7.61
C ALA A 19 -1.98 -1.49 6.33
N PHE A 20 -1.48 -2.56 5.71
CA PHE A 20 -0.79 -2.49 4.42
C PHE A 20 -1.72 -2.13 3.27
N CYS A 21 -2.99 -2.55 3.32
CA CYS A 21 -4.02 -2.21 2.34
C CYS A 21 -4.68 -0.84 2.57
N LEU A 22 -4.46 -0.23 3.74
CA LEU A 22 -5.00 1.08 4.12
C LEU A 22 -4.71 2.21 3.10
N PRO A 23 -3.55 2.26 2.42
CA PRO A 23 -3.29 3.24 1.38
C PRO A 23 -4.25 3.17 0.20
N ILE A 24 -4.91 2.03 -0.06
CA ILE A 24 -5.93 1.92 -1.12
C ILE A 24 -7.06 2.93 -0.89
N LEU A 25 -7.38 3.27 0.36
CA LEU A 25 -8.38 4.31 0.65
C LEU A 25 -7.96 5.69 0.15
N LEU A 26 -6.66 5.93 0.01
CA LEU A 26 -6.12 7.19 -0.51
C LEU A 26 -6.18 7.26 -2.04
N TRP A 27 -6.58 6.19 -2.73
CA TRP A 27 -6.72 6.16 -4.18
C TRP A 27 -7.54 7.32 -4.77
N PRO A 28 -8.78 7.60 -4.34
CA PRO A 28 -9.54 8.74 -4.87
C PRO A 28 -8.85 10.07 -4.60
N MET A 29 -8.19 10.20 -3.44
CA MET A 29 -7.41 11.38 -3.09
C MET A 29 -6.18 11.53 -3.99
N ALA A 30 -5.51 10.43 -4.30
CA ALA A 30 -4.36 10.37 -5.18
C ALA A 30 -4.73 10.72 -6.63
N SER A 31 -5.88 10.25 -7.12
CA SER A 31 -6.40 10.66 -8.43
C SER A 31 -6.69 12.17 -8.48
N LEU A 32 -7.26 12.73 -7.39
CA LEU A 32 -7.47 14.17 -7.29
C LEU A 32 -6.13 14.95 -7.24
N LEU A 33 -5.17 14.48 -6.45
CA LEU A 33 -3.83 15.05 -6.36
C LEU A 33 -3.10 15.02 -7.72
N SER A 34 -3.26 13.97 -8.51
CA SER A 34 -2.70 13.90 -9.87
C SER A 34 -3.20 15.05 -10.76
N THR A 35 -4.50 15.39 -10.68
CA THR A 35 -5.05 16.54 -11.42
C THR A 35 -4.58 17.89 -10.89
N ALA A 36 -4.28 17.98 -9.58
CA ALA A 36 -3.71 19.19 -8.97
C ALA A 36 -2.24 19.37 -9.37
N PHE A 37 -1.44 18.30 -9.39
CA PHE A 37 -0.05 18.31 -9.85
C PHE A 37 0.06 18.65 -11.34
N ALA A 38 -0.88 18.19 -12.17
CA ALA A 38 -0.93 18.55 -13.59
C ALA A 38 -1.15 20.06 -13.85
N LYS A 39 -1.61 20.81 -12.84
CA LYS A 39 -1.79 22.26 -12.93
C LYS A 39 -0.61 23.06 -12.36
N ASN A 40 0.38 22.40 -11.75
CA ASN A 40 1.56 23.06 -11.20
C ASN A 40 2.66 23.19 -12.26
N PRO A 41 3.05 24.42 -12.64
CA PRO A 41 4.04 24.67 -13.69
C PRO A 41 5.50 24.37 -13.27
N THR A 42 5.73 24.04 -11.99
CA THR A 42 7.05 23.69 -11.43
C THR A 42 7.40 22.22 -11.54
N LEU A 43 6.43 21.35 -11.84
CA LEU A 43 6.63 19.91 -12.03
C LEU A 43 6.81 19.59 -13.51
N SER A 44 7.84 18.80 -13.82
CA SER A 44 8.06 18.30 -15.19
C SER A 44 6.93 17.34 -15.58
N ASP A 45 6.45 17.42 -16.82
CA ASP A 45 5.42 16.53 -17.39
C ASP A 45 5.75 15.04 -17.14
N PHE A 46 7.04 14.68 -17.20
CA PHE A 46 7.50 13.32 -16.93
C PHE A 46 7.24 12.86 -15.49
N GLN A 47 7.38 13.74 -14.49
CA GLN A 47 7.07 13.42 -13.09
C GLN A 47 5.56 13.26 -12.89
N ILE A 48 4.75 14.11 -13.53
CA ILE A 48 3.29 14.06 -13.42
C ILE A 48 2.75 12.74 -13.99
N ASP A 49 3.24 12.33 -15.17
CA ASP A 49 2.87 11.04 -15.77
C ASP A 49 3.32 9.85 -14.91
N LEU A 50 4.55 9.88 -14.39
CA LEU A 50 5.05 8.84 -13.48
C LEU A 50 4.21 8.72 -12.21
N PHE A 51 3.89 9.84 -11.56
CA PHE A 51 3.04 9.83 -10.37
C PHE A 51 1.65 9.32 -10.69
N SER A 52 1.07 9.71 -11.83
CA SER A 52 -0.25 9.24 -12.26
C SER A 52 -0.27 7.72 -12.50
N ILE A 53 0.73 7.19 -13.21
CA ILE A 53 0.87 5.75 -13.45
C ILE A 53 1.06 4.99 -12.14
N ILE A 54 1.92 5.47 -11.23
CA ILE A 54 2.15 4.84 -9.93
C ILE A 54 0.86 4.86 -9.10
N PHE A 55 0.19 6.01 -9.02
CA PHE A 55 -1.07 6.15 -8.30
C PHE A 55 -2.19 5.30 -8.89
N TRP A 56 -2.12 4.92 -10.17
CA TRP A 56 -3.06 4.00 -10.80
C TRP A 56 -2.67 2.52 -10.67
N VAL A 57 -1.38 2.19 -10.60
CA VAL A 57 -0.97 0.78 -10.56
C VAL A 57 -0.88 0.25 -9.12
N TYR A 58 -0.66 1.12 -8.12
CA TYR A 58 -0.32 0.66 -6.77
C TYR A 58 -1.36 -0.20 -6.02
N PRO A 59 -2.71 -0.02 -6.08
CA PRO A 59 -3.65 -0.85 -5.32
C PRO A 59 -3.76 -2.23 -5.97
N PHE A 60 -3.58 -2.34 -7.28
CA PHE A 60 -3.50 -3.63 -7.96
C PHE A 60 -2.30 -4.39 -7.42
N VAL A 61 -1.14 -3.72 -7.34
CA VAL A 61 0.08 -4.30 -6.75
C VAL A 61 -0.14 -4.64 -5.27
N LEU A 62 -0.77 -3.77 -4.47
CA LEU A 62 -1.08 -4.02 -3.06
C LEU A 62 -1.97 -5.25 -2.87
N VAL A 63 -3.05 -5.39 -3.65
CA VAL A 63 -3.96 -6.55 -3.59
C VAL A 63 -3.23 -7.83 -3.99
N LEU A 64 -2.37 -7.75 -5.00
CA LEU A 64 -1.58 -8.89 -5.49
C LEU A 64 -0.58 -9.34 -4.42
N ILE A 65 0.17 -8.40 -3.82
CA ILE A 65 1.07 -8.65 -2.69
C ILE A 65 0.30 -9.20 -1.50
N ALA A 66 -0.84 -8.61 -1.12
CA ALA A 66 -1.65 -9.07 0.01
C ALA A 66 -2.11 -10.52 -0.17
N ARG A 67 -2.59 -10.89 -1.37
CA ARG A 67 -2.91 -12.29 -1.71
C ARG A 67 -1.70 -13.20 -1.60
N LEU A 68 -0.55 -12.77 -2.13
CA LEU A 68 0.68 -13.54 -2.15
C LEU A 68 1.20 -13.78 -0.73
N LEU A 69 1.19 -12.75 0.11
CA LEU A 69 1.53 -12.81 1.53
C LEU A 69 0.55 -13.67 2.32
N TYR A 70 -0.76 -13.57 2.04
CA TYR A 70 -1.75 -14.42 2.70
C TYR A 70 -1.50 -15.90 2.39
N LYS A 71 -1.24 -16.22 1.12
CA LYS A 71 -0.90 -17.58 0.70
C LYS A 71 0.42 -18.02 1.32
N LEU A 72 1.43 -17.16 1.37
CA LEU A 72 2.73 -17.43 1.97
C LEU A 72 2.66 -17.62 3.49
N HIS A 73 1.78 -16.90 4.19
CA HIS A 73 1.58 -17.00 5.63
C HIS A 73 1.09 -18.40 6.04
N GLN A 74 0.26 -19.04 5.21
CA GLN A 74 -0.20 -20.42 5.43
C GLN A 74 0.96 -21.44 5.43
N TYR A 75 2.02 -21.18 4.66
CA TYR A 75 3.20 -22.06 4.60
C TYR A 75 4.33 -21.64 5.56
N LYS A 76 4.61 -20.33 5.66
CA LYS A 76 5.70 -19.76 6.47
C LYS A 76 5.31 -18.40 7.08
N PRO A 77 4.68 -18.39 8.26
CA PRO A 77 4.12 -17.16 8.85
C PRO A 77 5.20 -16.12 9.21
N LYS A 78 6.36 -16.55 9.71
CA LYS A 78 7.47 -15.65 10.10
C LYS A 78 8.05 -14.89 8.90
N LEU A 79 8.12 -15.53 7.73
CA LEU A 79 8.67 -14.91 6.52
C LEU A 79 7.68 -13.91 5.93
N ALA A 80 6.39 -14.27 5.89
CA ALA A 80 5.33 -13.39 5.38
C ALA A 80 5.25 -12.07 6.17
N VAL A 81 5.41 -12.11 7.50
CA VAL A 81 5.43 -10.90 8.34
C VAL A 81 6.64 -10.02 8.03
N LYS A 82 7.85 -10.59 7.87
CA LYS A 82 9.04 -9.82 7.48
C LYS A 82 8.86 -9.16 6.11
N LEU A 83 8.31 -9.90 5.15
CA LEU A 83 8.02 -9.37 3.81
C LEU A 83 7.00 -8.23 3.86
N LEU A 84 5.94 -8.39 4.66
CA LEU A 84 4.90 -7.37 4.87
C LEU A 84 5.48 -6.08 5.44
N LEU A 85 6.32 -6.20 6.47
CA LEU A 85 6.98 -5.04 7.07
C LEU A 85 7.90 -4.36 6.06
N LEU A 86 8.69 -5.13 5.32
CA LEU A 86 9.60 -4.60 4.31
C LEU A 86 8.84 -3.88 3.18
N SER A 87 7.75 -4.48 2.68
CA SER A 87 6.92 -3.85 1.65
C SER A 87 6.21 -2.61 2.16
N ALA A 88 5.72 -2.62 3.41
CA ALA A 88 5.10 -1.45 4.04
C ALA A 88 6.11 -0.30 4.18
N LEU A 89 7.33 -0.59 4.63
CA LEU A 89 8.39 0.41 4.79
C LEU A 89 8.73 1.08 3.46
N ILE A 90 8.95 0.28 2.41
CA ILE A 90 9.22 0.78 1.06
C ILE A 90 8.06 1.65 0.57
N PHE A 91 6.82 1.18 0.75
CA PHE A 91 5.64 1.91 0.32
C PHE A 91 5.50 3.28 1.00
N TYR A 92 5.67 3.33 2.33
CA TYR A 92 5.61 4.61 3.07
C TYR A 92 6.74 5.56 2.68
N ILE A 93 7.95 5.06 2.43
CA ILE A 93 9.07 5.87 1.94
C ILE A 93 8.69 6.51 0.61
N VAL A 94 8.20 5.71 -0.36
CA VAL A 94 7.78 6.22 -1.67
C VAL A 94 6.68 7.28 -1.52
N LEU A 95 5.68 7.02 -0.68
CA LEU A 95 4.57 7.96 -0.47
C LEU A 95 5.06 9.28 0.15
N VAL A 96 5.94 9.23 1.15
CA VAL A 96 6.56 10.43 1.74
C VAL A 96 7.41 11.16 0.72
N SER A 97 8.18 10.46 -0.12
CA SER A 97 8.96 11.09 -1.19
C SER A 97 8.06 11.79 -2.22
N VAL A 98 6.96 11.17 -2.63
CA VAL A 98 5.98 11.77 -3.55
C VAL A 98 5.36 13.02 -2.92
N CYS A 99 4.96 12.95 -1.65
CA CYS A 99 4.43 14.12 -0.94
C CYS A 99 5.49 15.22 -0.80
N TYR A 100 6.72 14.87 -0.45
CA TYR A 100 7.79 15.85 -0.29
C TYR A 100 8.10 16.55 -1.62
N ILE A 101 8.24 15.80 -2.72
CA ILE A 101 8.47 16.38 -4.05
C ILE A 101 7.26 17.19 -4.50
N GLY A 102 6.04 16.68 -4.30
CA GLY A 102 4.82 17.35 -4.73
C GLY A 102 4.47 18.62 -3.95
N PHE A 103 4.75 18.68 -2.64
CA PHE A 103 4.48 19.86 -1.81
C PHE A 103 5.65 20.86 -1.74
N ASN A 104 6.88 20.41 -2.03
CA ASN A 104 8.07 21.26 -2.05
C ASN A 104 8.43 21.72 -3.48
N ALA A 105 7.58 21.44 -4.47
CA ALA A 105 7.64 21.96 -5.84
C ALA A 105 6.72 23.16 -6.03
#